data_AF-A0A4Q0ZBT7-F1
#
_entry.id   AF-A0A4Q0ZBT7-F1
#
_cell.length_a   1.000
_cell.length_b   1.000
_cell.length_c   1.000
_cell.angle_alpha   90.00
_cell.angle_beta   90.00
_cell.angle_gamma   90.00
#
_symmetry.space_group_name_H-M   'P 1'
#
loop_
_entity.id
_entity.type
_entity.pdbx_description
1 polymer ?
#
loop_
_entity_poly.entity_id
_entity_poly.type
_entity_poly.pdbx_seq_one_letter_code
_entity_poly.pdbx_strand_id
1 'polypeptide(L)'
;NNDFDLEQTIFNIEFQMNRGHLKQYNINTIDDLLCNAKNLFQIAMDDIRLLDVDSVSSERLINNKYQAETHPLWEEIKSEYNLKDFLQIDFPLQRLKRKISIYDENKFEYEYISLIRKAYINNLTLDDEHLRSLYFKAKESLKKTTTQKELKKDYIEVDIIDETTNKKENFRLLNSGELIKPLRTETVANLSDYELLVYLDKTSEKQHLSIRDNQIYTVAYNEAKKRDLLLNISSKEAMQF
;
A
#
# COMPACT_ATOMS: atom_id res chain seq x y z
N ASN A 1 24.37 -34.80 -3.05
CA ASN A 1 25.33 -34.44 -4.11
C ASN A 1 24.56 -33.93 -5.31
N ASN A 2 24.58 -32.61 -5.49
CA ASN A 2 23.85 -31.88 -6.53
C ASN A 2 24.62 -31.90 -7.87
N ASP A 3 24.80 -33.07 -8.50
CA ASP A 3 25.40 -33.23 -9.84
C ASP A 3 26.73 -32.47 -10.09
N PHE A 4 27.48 -32.15 -9.02
CA PHE A 4 28.80 -31.54 -9.13
C PHE A 4 29.83 -32.64 -9.43
N ASP A 5 30.25 -32.72 -10.69
CA ASP A 5 31.32 -33.59 -11.16
C ASP A 5 32.68 -32.87 -10.99
N LEU A 6 33.52 -33.39 -10.08
CA LEU A 6 34.84 -32.85 -9.76
C LEU A 6 35.86 -33.04 -10.91
N GLU A 7 35.57 -33.92 -11.86
CA GLU A 7 36.43 -34.20 -13.03
C GLU A 7 36.16 -33.21 -14.19
N GLN A 8 35.09 -32.41 -14.11
CA GLN A 8 34.78 -31.39 -15.10
C GLN A 8 35.35 -30.04 -14.68
N THR A 9 35.97 -29.34 -15.64
CA THR A 9 36.45 -27.97 -15.43
C THR A 9 35.30 -27.10 -14.92
N ILE A 10 35.45 -26.61 -13.69
CA ILE A 10 34.41 -25.96 -12.92
C ILE A 10 33.89 -24.69 -13.62
N PHE A 11 32.57 -24.55 -13.57
CA PHE A 11 31.75 -23.35 -13.76
C PHE A 11 32.53 -22.03 -13.63
N ASN A 12 32.70 -21.30 -14.74
CA ASN A 12 33.16 -19.91 -14.70
C ASN A 12 32.07 -19.03 -14.07
N ILE A 13 32.41 -18.35 -12.98
CA ILE A 13 31.55 -17.31 -12.40
C ILE A 13 31.98 -15.97 -12.99
N GLU A 14 31.13 -15.39 -13.83
CA GLU A 14 31.37 -14.09 -14.45
C GLU A 14 30.42 -13.04 -13.88
N PHE A 15 30.99 -11.91 -13.45
CA PHE A 15 30.23 -10.76 -12.98
C PHE A 15 30.34 -9.62 -14.00
N GLN A 16 29.20 -9.21 -14.56
CA GLN A 16 29.13 -8.02 -15.39
C GLN A 16 28.68 -6.82 -14.55
N MET A 17 29.55 -5.82 -14.41
CA MET A 17 29.23 -4.56 -13.73
C MET A 17 29.12 -3.40 -14.69
N ASN A 18 27.95 -2.77 -14.72
CA ASN A 18 27.73 -1.59 -15.54
C ASN A 18 28.27 -0.33 -14.86
N ARG A 19 28.62 0.69 -15.66
CA ARG A 19 29.10 2.00 -15.17
C ARG A 19 28.18 2.62 -14.11
N GLY A 20 26.86 2.46 -14.25
CA GLY A 20 25.89 2.97 -13.29
C GLY A 20 26.03 2.34 -11.90
N HIS A 21 26.40 1.05 -11.83
CA HIS A 21 26.66 0.34 -10.58
C HIS A 21 27.99 0.81 -9.97
N LEU A 22 29.07 0.85 -10.75
CA LEU A 22 30.39 1.32 -10.31
C LEU A 22 30.35 2.74 -9.72
N LYS A 23 29.59 3.64 -10.33
CA LYS A 23 29.38 5.00 -9.83
C LYS A 23 28.73 5.06 -8.45
N GLN A 24 27.93 4.06 -8.06
CA GLN A 24 27.36 4.01 -6.71
C GLN A 24 28.42 3.83 -5.65
N TYR A 25 29.60 3.31 -6.01
CA TYR A 25 30.72 3.08 -5.10
C TYR A 25 31.86 4.09 -5.31
N ASN A 26 31.59 5.21 -5.99
CA ASN A 26 32.58 6.23 -6.33
C ASN A 26 33.72 5.74 -7.24
N ILE A 27 33.50 4.68 -8.01
CA ILE A 27 34.49 4.18 -8.97
C ILE A 27 34.29 4.92 -10.29
N ASN A 28 35.24 5.80 -10.62
CA ASN A 28 35.14 6.72 -11.76
C ASN A 28 36.18 6.44 -12.84
N THR A 29 37.29 5.82 -12.47
CA THR A 29 38.41 5.49 -13.36
C THR A 29 38.69 3.98 -13.39
N ILE A 30 39.54 3.56 -14.33
CA ILE A 30 40.01 2.16 -14.40
C ILE A 30 40.92 1.85 -13.21
N ASP A 31 41.73 2.81 -12.78
CA ASP A 31 42.59 2.63 -11.60
C ASP A 31 41.76 2.42 -10.33
N ASP A 32 40.67 3.20 -10.16
CA ASP A 32 39.72 2.98 -9.06
C ASP A 32 39.14 1.57 -9.10
N LEU A 33 38.81 1.05 -10.29
CA LEU A 33 38.26 -0.29 -10.46
C LEU A 33 39.29 -1.35 -10.05
N LEU A 34 40.52 -1.25 -10.56
CA LEU A 34 41.57 -2.23 -10.34
C LEU A 34 42.03 -2.27 -8.87
N CYS A 35 42.15 -1.10 -8.23
CA CYS A 35 42.47 -1.00 -6.81
C CYS A 35 41.33 -1.52 -5.90
N ASN A 36 40.11 -1.65 -6.42
CA ASN A 36 38.95 -2.13 -5.66
C ASN A 36 38.40 -3.48 -6.15
N ALA A 37 39.10 -4.17 -7.05
CA ALA A 37 38.60 -5.37 -7.71
C ALA A 37 38.20 -6.46 -6.71
N LYS A 38 38.99 -6.66 -5.65
CA LYS A 38 38.67 -7.59 -4.56
C LYS A 38 37.37 -7.21 -3.83
N ASN A 39 37.21 -5.94 -3.46
CA ASN A 39 36.01 -5.47 -2.76
C ASN A 39 34.77 -5.55 -3.66
N LEU A 40 34.92 -5.25 -4.95
CA LEU A 40 33.84 -5.39 -5.93
C LEU A 40 33.41 -6.85 -6.07
N PHE A 41 34.36 -7.78 -6.15
CA PHE A 41 34.06 -9.21 -6.17
C PHE A 41 33.28 -9.63 -4.92
N GLN A 42 33.73 -9.23 -3.73
CA GLN A 42 33.04 -9.54 -2.48
C GLN A 42 31.61 -8.97 -2.42
N ILE A 43 31.41 -7.74 -2.89
CA ILE A 43 30.08 -7.14 -3.02
C ILE A 43 29.21 -7.95 -3.97
N ALA A 44 29.75 -8.39 -5.11
CA ALA A 44 28.99 -9.17 -6.07
C ALA A 44 28.58 -10.54 -5.52
N MET A 45 29.45 -11.16 -4.72
CA MET A 45 29.18 -12.40 -3.97
C MET A 45 28.14 -12.19 -2.87
N ASP A 46 28.08 -11.00 -2.26
CA ASP A 46 27.04 -10.66 -1.28
C ASP A 46 25.68 -10.36 -1.93
N ASP A 47 25.69 -9.72 -3.10
CA ASP A 47 24.48 -9.42 -3.88
C ASP A 47 23.86 -10.71 -4.49
N ILE A 48 24.69 -11.74 -4.78
CA ILE A 48 24.26 -13.05 -5.30
C ILE A 48 24.63 -14.13 -4.29
N ARG A 49 23.66 -14.56 -3.47
CA ARG A 49 23.90 -15.57 -2.42
C ARG A 49 23.56 -16.98 -2.90
N LEU A 50 24.48 -17.91 -2.69
CA LEU A 50 24.17 -19.34 -2.68
C LEU A 50 23.58 -19.70 -1.32
N LEU A 51 22.32 -20.15 -1.27
CA LEU A 51 21.64 -20.44 0.00
C LEU A 51 21.90 -21.87 0.47
N ASP A 52 22.18 -22.02 1.76
CA ASP A 52 22.14 -23.32 2.44
C ASP A 52 20.70 -23.64 2.82
N VAL A 53 20.09 -24.58 2.10
CA VAL A 53 18.69 -25.00 2.34
C VAL A 53 18.54 -25.86 3.59
N ASP A 54 19.62 -26.45 4.10
CA ASP A 54 19.58 -27.28 5.29
C ASP A 54 19.67 -26.45 6.58
N SER A 55 20.04 -25.17 6.47
CA SER A 55 20.18 -24.26 7.61
C SER A 55 18.84 -23.82 8.22
N VAL A 56 17.72 -24.02 7.52
CA VAL A 56 16.38 -23.57 7.93
C VAL A 56 15.32 -24.64 7.60
N SER A 57 14.24 -24.71 8.39
CA SER A 57 13.14 -25.65 8.12
C SER A 57 12.44 -25.39 6.78
N SER A 58 11.93 -26.46 6.16
CA SER A 58 11.24 -26.43 4.87
C SER A 58 10.02 -25.47 4.84
N GLU A 59 9.24 -25.42 5.93
CA GLU A 59 8.13 -24.48 6.09
C GLU A 59 8.57 -23.00 6.04
N ARG A 60 9.75 -22.70 6.58
CA ARG A 60 10.31 -21.35 6.58
C ARG A 60 10.94 -20.98 5.24
N LEU A 61 11.54 -21.92 4.51
CA LEU A 61 12.03 -21.71 3.15
C LEU A 61 10.91 -21.34 2.17
N ILE A 62 9.70 -21.86 2.36
CA ILE A 62 8.54 -21.52 1.53
C ILE A 62 8.10 -20.07 1.76
N ASN A 63 8.12 -19.62 3.02
CA ASN A 63 7.63 -18.29 3.41
C ASN A 63 8.69 -17.18 3.28
N ASN A 64 9.96 -17.47 3.58
CA ASN A 64 11.04 -16.49 3.52
C ASN A 64 12.42 -17.13 3.31
N LYS A 65 12.79 -17.28 2.03
CA LYS A 65 14.10 -17.81 1.60
C LYS A 65 15.29 -16.97 2.06
N TYR A 66 15.09 -15.68 2.35
CA TYR A 66 16.19 -14.76 2.72
C TYR A 66 16.76 -15.03 4.12
N GLN A 67 16.06 -15.84 4.94
CA GLN A 67 16.53 -16.25 6.27
C GLN A 67 17.53 -17.41 6.23
N ALA A 68 17.61 -18.13 5.12
CA ALA A 68 18.62 -19.16 4.94
C ALA A 68 20.03 -18.54 4.97
N GLU A 69 20.97 -19.26 5.56
CA GLU A 69 22.36 -18.83 5.63
C GLU A 69 23.01 -18.93 4.24
N THR A 70 24.10 -18.19 4.05
CA THR A 70 24.90 -18.34 2.83
C THR A 70 25.68 -19.64 2.93
N HIS A 71 25.71 -20.43 1.86
CA HIS A 71 26.38 -21.72 1.82
C HIS A 71 27.89 -21.56 2.10
N PRO A 72 28.51 -22.41 2.95
CA PRO A 72 29.90 -22.26 3.37
C PRO A 72 30.91 -22.15 2.22
N LEU A 73 30.74 -22.96 1.16
CA LEU A 73 31.57 -22.88 -0.05
C LEU A 73 31.55 -21.48 -0.71
N TRP A 74 30.43 -20.78 -0.64
CA TRP A 74 30.30 -19.44 -1.22
C TRP A 74 31.05 -18.39 -0.40
N GLU A 75 31.00 -18.52 0.93
CA GLU A 75 31.80 -17.70 1.83
C GLU A 75 33.30 -17.97 1.67
N GLU A 76 33.70 -19.23 1.46
CA GLU A 76 35.09 -19.62 1.20
C GLU A 76 35.62 -19.01 -0.11
N ILE A 77 34.86 -19.12 -1.21
CA ILE A 77 35.22 -18.49 -2.49
C ILE A 77 35.36 -16.96 -2.31
N LYS A 78 34.46 -16.35 -1.55
CA LYS A 78 34.46 -14.91 -1.26
C LYS A 78 35.68 -14.48 -0.45
N SER A 79 36.07 -15.26 0.57
CA SER A 79 37.19 -14.93 1.45
C SER A 79 38.54 -15.17 0.80
N GLU A 80 38.67 -16.25 0.02
CA GLU A 80 39.92 -16.65 -0.61
C GLU A 80 40.25 -15.86 -1.89
N TYR A 81 39.26 -15.21 -2.50
CA TYR A 81 39.49 -14.40 -3.69
C TYR A 81 40.51 -13.28 -3.41
N ASN A 82 41.61 -13.31 -4.17
CA ASN A 82 42.70 -12.37 -4.02
C ASN A 82 43.32 -12.03 -5.38
N LEU A 83 43.68 -10.76 -5.56
CA LEU A 83 44.29 -10.25 -6.79
C LEU A 83 45.62 -9.60 -6.44
N LYS A 84 46.73 -10.31 -6.70
CA LYS A 84 48.08 -9.87 -6.33
C LYS A 84 48.73 -8.92 -7.34
N ASP A 85 48.18 -8.86 -8.56
CA ASP A 85 48.76 -8.10 -9.67
C ASP A 85 48.56 -6.59 -9.53
N PHE A 86 47.64 -6.15 -8.67
CA PHE A 86 47.34 -4.74 -8.42
C PHE A 86 47.30 -4.45 -6.92
N LEU A 87 47.73 -3.25 -6.52
CA LEU A 87 47.61 -2.79 -5.14
C LEU A 87 46.11 -2.63 -4.78
N GLN A 88 45.60 -3.53 -3.95
CA GLN A 88 44.21 -3.52 -3.51
C GLN A 88 44.01 -2.59 -2.31
N ILE A 89 42.83 -1.99 -2.23
CA ILE A 89 42.35 -1.22 -1.08
C ILE A 89 41.68 -2.20 -0.11
N ASP A 90 42.15 -2.25 1.13
CA ASP A 90 41.59 -3.16 2.16
C ASP A 90 40.33 -2.59 2.85
N PHE A 91 39.95 -1.34 2.56
CA PHE A 91 38.75 -0.74 3.13
C PHE A 91 37.48 -1.22 2.41
N PRO A 92 36.43 -1.59 3.15
CA PRO A 92 35.19 -2.06 2.54
C PRO A 92 34.51 -0.94 1.73
N LEU A 93 34.14 -1.27 0.49
CA LEU A 93 33.39 -0.39 -0.38
C LEU A 93 31.97 -0.18 0.16
N GLN A 94 31.56 1.08 0.28
CA GLN A 94 30.20 1.44 0.68
C GLN A 94 29.50 2.19 -0.45
N ARG A 95 28.20 1.91 -0.63
CA ARG A 95 27.38 2.70 -1.56
C ARG A 95 27.34 4.15 -1.09
N LEU A 96 27.66 5.08 -2.00
CA LEU A 96 27.47 6.50 -1.84
C LEU A 96 26.00 6.75 -1.46
N LYS A 97 25.78 7.26 -0.24
CA LYS A 97 24.49 7.81 0.12
C LYS A 97 24.19 8.94 -0.86
N ARG A 98 23.00 8.90 -1.48
CA ARG A 98 22.57 9.98 -2.38
C ARG A 98 22.78 11.30 -1.65
N LYS A 99 23.40 12.27 -2.31
CA LYS A 99 23.51 13.64 -1.77
C LYS A 99 22.10 14.05 -1.37
N ILE A 100 21.93 14.40 -0.09
CA ILE A 100 20.63 14.85 0.42
C ILE A 100 20.29 16.10 -0.40
N SER A 101 19.24 16.02 -1.21
CA SER A 101 18.73 17.18 -1.92
C SER A 101 18.13 18.10 -0.87
N ILE A 102 18.87 19.13 -0.50
CA ILE A 102 18.34 20.19 0.36
C ILE A 102 17.30 20.92 -0.47
N TYR A 103 16.07 20.97 0.03
CA TYR A 103 15.00 21.72 -0.60
C TYR A 103 15.11 23.17 -0.12
N ASP A 104 15.79 23.99 -0.91
CA ASP A 104 15.98 25.41 -0.66
C ASP A 104 15.05 26.26 -1.55
N GLU A 105 15.07 27.57 -1.32
CA GLU A 105 14.26 28.53 -2.09
C GLU A 105 14.56 28.44 -3.59
N ASN A 106 15.83 28.28 -3.96
CA ASN A 106 16.23 28.11 -5.35
C ASN A 106 15.60 26.86 -5.97
N LYS A 107 15.65 25.72 -5.27
CA LYS A 107 15.08 24.46 -5.76
C LYS A 107 13.57 24.57 -5.95
N PHE A 108 12.88 25.22 -5.01
CA PHE A 108 11.46 25.53 -5.14
C PHE A 108 11.18 26.41 -6.37
N GLU A 109 11.95 27.48 -6.56
CA GLU A 109 11.80 28.38 -7.71
C GLU A 109 11.94 27.63 -9.05
N TYR A 110 12.99 26.82 -9.19
CA TYR A 110 13.21 26.01 -10.40
C TYR A 110 12.06 25.04 -10.68
N GLU A 111 11.53 24.38 -9.65
CA GLU A 111 10.40 23.47 -9.79
C GLU A 111 9.11 24.22 -10.15
N TYR A 112 8.86 25.36 -9.51
CA TYR A 112 7.69 26.20 -9.78
C TYR A 112 7.69 26.72 -11.21
N ILE A 113 8.82 27.26 -11.69
CA ILE A 113 8.99 27.66 -13.09
C ILE A 113 8.78 26.48 -14.03
N SER A 114 9.30 25.30 -13.69
CA SER A 114 9.15 24.09 -14.51
C SER A 114 7.69 23.64 -14.61
N LEU A 115 6.90 23.79 -13.54
CA LEU A 115 5.46 23.50 -13.54
C LEU A 115 4.69 24.47 -14.43
N ILE A 116 4.98 25.77 -14.32
CA ILE A 116 4.38 26.79 -15.20
C ILE A 116 4.71 26.51 -16.66
N ARG A 117 5.98 26.19 -16.98
CA ARG A 117 6.39 25.81 -18.35
C ARG A 117 5.61 24.61 -18.86
N LYS A 118 5.42 23.57 -18.05
CA LYS A 118 4.60 22.40 -18.43
C LYS A 118 3.16 22.79 -18.73
N ALA A 119 2.57 23.68 -17.93
CA ALA A 119 1.22 24.16 -18.17
C ALA A 119 1.09 24.88 -19.53
N TYR A 120 2.05 25.74 -19.87
CA TYR A 120 2.10 26.39 -21.19
C TYR A 120 2.32 25.39 -22.33
N ILE A 121 3.22 24.41 -22.18
CA ILE A 121 3.43 23.35 -23.18
C ILE A 121 2.13 22.58 -23.47
N ASN A 122 1.27 22.43 -22.46
CA ASN A 122 -0.02 21.75 -22.57
C ASN A 122 -1.19 22.72 -22.82
N ASN A 123 -0.93 23.98 -23.20
CA ASN A 123 -1.93 25.00 -23.50
C ASN A 123 -2.96 25.25 -22.37
N LEU A 124 -2.55 25.10 -21.11
CA LEU A 124 -3.39 25.45 -19.97
C LEU A 124 -3.45 26.98 -19.82
N THR A 125 -4.64 27.51 -19.62
CA THR A 125 -4.84 28.93 -19.31
C THR A 125 -4.46 29.18 -17.85
N LEU A 126 -3.29 29.78 -17.64
CA LEU A 126 -2.85 30.25 -16.34
C LEU A 126 -3.04 31.76 -16.29
N ASP A 127 -3.99 32.21 -15.47
CA ASP A 127 -4.10 33.61 -15.07
C ASP A 127 -3.59 33.81 -13.63
N ASP A 128 -3.30 35.06 -13.29
CA ASP A 128 -2.76 35.41 -11.96
C ASP A 128 -3.73 35.04 -10.84
N GLU A 129 -5.04 35.12 -11.10
CA GLU A 129 -6.08 34.79 -10.14
C GLU A 129 -6.13 33.28 -9.83
N HIS A 130 -5.94 32.44 -10.86
CA HIS A 130 -5.88 31.00 -10.79
C HIS A 130 -4.63 30.54 -10.03
N LEU A 131 -3.46 31.12 -10.34
CA LEU A 131 -2.22 30.84 -9.60
C LEU A 131 -2.35 31.22 -8.13
N ARG A 132 -2.98 32.37 -7.84
CA ARG A 132 -3.26 32.81 -6.47
C ARG A 132 -4.26 31.90 -5.76
N SER A 133 -5.29 31.43 -6.46
CA SER A 133 -6.25 30.43 -5.96
C SER A 133 -5.55 29.11 -5.60
N LEU A 134 -4.65 28.62 -6.46
CA LEU A 134 -3.86 27.42 -6.20
C LEU A 134 -2.96 27.56 -4.97
N TYR A 135 -2.33 28.73 -4.78
CA TYR A 135 -1.55 29.01 -3.57
C TYR A 135 -2.40 28.89 -2.30
N PHE A 136 -3.59 29.50 -2.26
CA PHE A 136 -4.47 29.41 -1.09
C PHE A 136 -4.99 27.98 -0.87
N LYS A 137 -5.38 27.27 -1.93
CA LYS A 137 -5.78 25.86 -1.84
C LYS A 137 -4.67 24.98 -1.27
N ALA A 138 -3.43 25.18 -1.72
CA ALA A 138 -2.27 24.46 -1.19
C ALA A 138 -2.07 24.78 0.31
N LYS A 139 -2.14 26.05 0.70
CA LYS A 139 -2.03 26.49 2.09
C LYS A 139 -3.14 25.91 2.99
N GLU A 140 -4.36 25.80 2.49
CA GLU A 140 -5.49 25.20 3.23
C GLU A 140 -5.37 23.67 3.32
N SER A 141 -4.79 23.02 2.29
CA SER A 141 -4.59 21.57 2.29
C SER A 141 -3.71 21.08 3.45
N LEU A 142 -2.74 21.88 3.88
CA LEU A 142 -1.91 21.60 5.06
C LEU A 142 -2.70 21.51 6.37
N LYS A 143 -3.88 22.13 6.45
CA LYS A 143 -4.75 22.12 7.64
C LYS A 143 -5.78 20.98 7.60
N LYS A 144 -5.93 20.28 6.47
CA LYS A 144 -6.83 19.14 6.37
C LYS A 144 -6.16 17.93 7.00
N THR A 145 -6.48 17.64 8.26
CA THR A 145 -6.12 16.37 8.88
C THR A 145 -6.84 15.23 8.17
N THR A 146 -6.10 14.32 7.55
CA THR A 146 -6.59 13.10 6.90
C THR A 146 -7.07 12.03 7.88
N THR A 147 -6.86 12.24 9.17
CA THR A 147 -7.37 11.33 10.21
C THR A 147 -8.87 11.54 10.37
N GLN A 148 -9.66 10.51 10.06
CA GLN A 148 -11.02 10.39 10.58
C GLN A 148 -10.90 10.41 12.11
N LYS A 149 -11.06 11.58 12.72
CA LYS A 149 -11.24 11.65 14.18
C LYS A 149 -12.52 10.89 14.45
N GLU A 150 -12.42 9.76 15.15
CA GLU A 150 -13.59 9.11 15.72
C GLU A 150 -14.40 10.19 16.44
N LEU A 151 -15.66 10.36 16.03
CA LEU A 151 -16.59 11.23 16.74
C LEU A 151 -16.57 10.77 18.19
N LYS A 152 -16.27 11.68 19.13
CA LYS A 152 -16.36 11.37 20.56
C LYS A 152 -17.75 10.79 20.82
N LYS A 153 -17.82 9.55 21.32
CA LYS A 153 -19.08 8.95 21.74
C LYS A 153 -19.58 9.74 22.95
N ASP A 154 -20.79 10.30 22.87
CA ASP A 154 -21.44 11.02 23.98
C ASP A 154 -22.14 10.08 24.99
N TYR A 155 -21.71 8.81 25.04
CA TYR A 155 -22.32 7.76 25.83
C TYR A 155 -21.31 6.71 26.33
N ILE A 156 -21.65 6.04 27.43
CA ILE A 156 -20.92 4.91 28.01
C ILE A 156 -21.71 3.63 27.74
N GLU A 157 -21.06 2.57 27.27
CA GLU A 157 -21.68 1.26 27.05
C GLU A 157 -21.79 0.51 28.39
N VAL A 158 -22.99 0.05 28.75
CA VAL A 158 -23.28 -0.60 30.05
C VAL A 158 -24.04 -1.90 29.79
N ASP A 159 -23.57 -3.00 30.40
CA ASP A 159 -24.26 -4.28 30.34
C ASP A 159 -25.10 -4.47 31.62
N ILE A 160 -26.41 -4.66 31.46
CA ILE A 160 -27.30 -5.02 32.57
C ILE A 160 -27.57 -6.53 32.48
N ILE A 161 -27.24 -7.23 33.57
CA ILE A 161 -27.52 -8.65 33.73
C ILE A 161 -28.82 -8.76 34.51
N ASP A 162 -29.85 -9.35 33.91
CA ASP A 162 -31.07 -9.72 34.62
C ASP A 162 -30.77 -10.93 35.52
N GLU A 163 -30.79 -10.72 36.84
CA GLU A 163 -30.46 -11.74 37.84
C GLU A 163 -31.37 -12.97 37.78
N THR A 164 -32.59 -12.84 37.23
CA THR A 164 -33.55 -13.94 37.15
C THR A 164 -33.40 -14.78 35.89
N THR A 165 -33.02 -14.18 34.77
CA THR A 165 -32.92 -14.88 33.47
C THR A 165 -31.48 -15.10 33.01
N ASN A 166 -30.50 -14.54 33.73
CA ASN A 166 -29.07 -14.52 33.39
C ASN A 166 -28.79 -14.00 31.96
N LYS A 167 -29.73 -13.23 31.40
CA LYS A 167 -29.62 -12.62 30.08
C LYS A 167 -28.90 -11.29 30.21
N LYS A 168 -27.91 -11.09 29.33
CA LYS A 168 -27.17 -9.83 29.21
C LYS A 168 -27.88 -8.93 28.21
N GLU A 169 -28.30 -7.76 28.66
CA GLU A 169 -28.81 -6.70 27.79
C GLU A 169 -27.84 -5.51 27.76
N ASN A 170 -27.46 -5.08 26.55
CA ASN A 170 -26.53 -3.98 26.37
C ASN A 170 -27.31 -2.65 26.28
N PHE A 171 -26.84 -1.63 27.00
CA PHE A 171 -27.42 -0.29 27.05
C PHE A 171 -26.36 0.79 26.79
N ARG A 172 -26.82 2.00 26.44
CA ARG A 172 -26.00 3.21 26.34
C ARG A 172 -26.45 4.19 27.41
N LEU A 173 -25.54 4.56 28.30
CA LEU A 173 -25.74 5.61 29.30
C LEU A 173 -25.29 6.94 28.70
N LEU A 174 -26.22 7.86 28.49
CA LEU A 174 -25.92 9.20 28.01
C LEU A 174 -25.33 10.06 29.12
N ASN A 175 -24.62 11.14 28.76
CA ASN A 175 -24.12 12.13 29.73
C ASN A 175 -25.24 12.80 30.56
N SER A 176 -26.49 12.75 30.09
CA SER A 176 -27.68 13.20 30.82
C SER A 176 -28.13 12.24 31.94
N GLY A 177 -27.55 11.04 32.02
CA GLY A 177 -27.96 9.98 32.95
C GLY A 177 -29.08 9.08 32.42
N GLU A 178 -29.62 9.34 31.23
CA GLU A 178 -30.61 8.47 30.60
C GLU A 178 -29.98 7.20 30.03
N LEU A 179 -30.67 6.08 30.22
CA LEU A 179 -30.25 4.78 29.73
C LEU A 179 -31.12 4.39 28.51
N ILE A 180 -30.50 4.28 27.35
CA ILE A 180 -31.19 3.93 26.09
C ILE A 180 -30.72 2.59 25.56
N LYS A 181 -31.64 1.81 24.97
CA LYS A 181 -31.26 0.61 24.22
C LYS A 181 -30.55 1.03 22.92
N PRO A 182 -29.45 0.36 22.52
CA PRO A 182 -28.82 0.61 21.24
C PRO A 182 -29.85 0.43 20.12
N LEU A 183 -29.87 1.37 19.17
CA LEU A 183 -30.61 1.18 17.93
C LEU A 183 -30.07 -0.07 17.24
N ARG A 184 -30.92 -1.10 17.09
CA ARG A 184 -30.57 -2.29 16.31
C ARG A 184 -30.69 -1.91 14.84
N THR A 185 -29.56 -1.92 14.14
CA THR A 185 -29.55 -1.85 12.69
C THR A 185 -29.92 -3.23 12.15
N GLU A 186 -31.11 -3.36 11.60
CA GLU A 186 -31.49 -4.58 10.89
C GLU A 186 -31.09 -4.49 9.43
N THR A 187 -30.54 -5.59 8.91
CA THR A 187 -30.21 -5.72 7.50
C THR A 187 -31.48 -5.90 6.70
N VAL A 188 -31.55 -5.32 5.51
CA VAL A 188 -32.68 -5.43 4.57
C VAL A 188 -33.10 -6.89 4.32
N ALA A 189 -32.15 -7.82 4.31
CA ALA A 189 -32.40 -9.26 4.15
C ALA A 189 -33.24 -9.89 5.28
N ASN A 190 -33.30 -9.27 6.46
CA ASN A 190 -34.05 -9.80 7.61
C ASN A 190 -35.46 -9.19 7.74
N LEU A 191 -35.79 -8.19 6.91
CA LEU A 191 -37.13 -7.60 6.89
C LEU A 191 -38.15 -8.63 6.38
N SER A 192 -39.35 -8.61 6.93
CA SER A 192 -40.48 -9.32 6.33
C SER A 192 -40.83 -8.72 4.96
N ASP A 193 -41.54 -9.46 4.11
CA ASP A 193 -41.86 -9.01 2.75
C ASP A 193 -42.67 -7.71 2.73
N TYR A 194 -43.59 -7.54 3.70
CA TYR A 194 -44.33 -6.30 3.88
C TYR A 194 -43.43 -5.14 4.27
N GLU A 195 -42.55 -5.33 5.26
CA GLU A 195 -41.63 -4.28 5.72
C GLU A 195 -40.62 -3.89 4.64
N LEU A 196 -40.18 -4.87 3.85
CA LEU A 196 -39.28 -4.66 2.72
C LEU A 196 -39.94 -3.78 1.64
N LEU A 197 -41.21 -4.03 1.31
CA LEU A 197 -41.95 -3.20 0.35
C LEU A 197 -42.17 -1.77 0.87
N VAL A 198 -42.57 -1.62 2.14
CA VAL A 198 -42.71 -0.30 2.78
C VAL A 198 -41.38 0.45 2.83
N TYR A 199 -40.27 -0.25 3.06
CA TYR A 199 -38.92 0.33 3.05
C TYR A 199 -38.48 0.72 1.65
N LEU A 200 -38.80 -0.10 0.64
CA LEU A 200 -38.53 0.19 -0.76
C LEU A 200 -39.23 1.47 -1.23
N ASP A 201 -40.52 1.64 -0.90
CA ASP A 201 -41.28 2.85 -1.24
C ASP A 201 -40.65 4.11 -0.65
N LYS A 202 -40.31 4.07 0.64
CA LYS A 202 -39.68 5.20 1.34
C LYS A 202 -38.30 5.56 0.78
N THR A 203 -37.53 4.56 0.34
CA THR A 203 -36.19 4.78 -0.23
C THR A 203 -36.27 5.26 -1.69
N SER A 204 -37.31 4.84 -2.43
CA SER A 204 -37.59 5.28 -3.80
C SER A 204 -37.85 6.79 -3.88
N GLU A 205 -38.58 7.37 -2.92
CA GLU A 205 -38.85 8.81 -2.85
C GLU A 205 -37.59 9.66 -2.78
N LYS A 206 -36.51 9.12 -2.18
CA LYS A 206 -35.29 9.87 -1.86
C LYS A 206 -34.08 9.48 -2.70
N GLN A 207 -34.20 8.49 -3.57
CA GLN A 207 -33.08 7.90 -4.34
C GLN A 207 -32.28 8.90 -5.19
N HIS A 208 -32.86 10.05 -5.52
CA HIS A 208 -32.27 11.08 -6.37
C HIS A 208 -31.54 12.17 -5.59
N LEU A 209 -31.65 12.19 -4.25
CA LEU A 209 -31.09 13.25 -3.41
C LEU A 209 -29.57 13.14 -3.22
N SER A 210 -29.04 11.92 -3.14
CA SER A 210 -27.60 11.69 -2.99
C SER A 210 -27.16 10.32 -3.52
N ILE A 211 -25.85 10.16 -3.75
CA ILE A 211 -25.25 8.87 -4.11
C ILE A 211 -25.52 7.80 -3.04
N ARG A 212 -25.52 8.21 -1.76
CA ARG A 212 -25.81 7.31 -0.64
C ARG A 212 -27.26 6.84 -0.66
N ASP A 213 -28.22 7.75 -0.91
CA ASP A 213 -29.64 7.40 -0.97
C ASP A 213 -29.95 6.47 -2.15
N ASN A 214 -29.26 6.68 -3.29
CA ASN A 214 -29.35 5.78 -4.44
C ASN A 214 -28.84 4.37 -4.12
N GLN A 215 -27.71 4.26 -3.41
CA GLN A 215 -27.17 2.98 -2.97
C GLN A 215 -28.12 2.26 -2.00
N ILE A 216 -28.73 3.00 -1.07
CA ILE A 216 -29.72 2.45 -0.12
C ILE A 216 -30.93 1.87 -0.89
N TYR A 217 -31.49 2.64 -1.84
CA TYR A 217 -32.59 2.16 -2.68
C TYR A 217 -32.19 0.93 -3.50
N THR A 218 -31.01 0.94 -4.12
CA THR A 218 -30.52 -0.18 -4.95
C THR A 218 -30.43 -1.49 -4.16
N VAL A 219 -29.97 -1.42 -2.90
CA VAL A 219 -29.91 -2.60 -2.02
C VAL A 219 -31.31 -3.13 -1.70
N ALA A 220 -32.25 -2.24 -1.36
CA ALA A 220 -33.64 -2.62 -1.12
C ALA A 220 -34.31 -3.23 -2.36
N TYR A 221 -34.09 -2.61 -3.52
CA TYR A 221 -34.65 -3.06 -4.80
C TYR A 221 -34.14 -4.44 -5.20
N ASN A 222 -32.84 -4.70 -5.05
CA ASN A 222 -32.27 -6.00 -5.37
C ASN A 222 -32.80 -7.12 -4.46
N GLU A 223 -33.00 -6.82 -3.17
CA GLU A 223 -33.58 -7.78 -2.23
C GLU A 223 -35.07 -8.04 -2.54
N ALA A 224 -35.85 -7.01 -2.87
CA ALA A 224 -37.25 -7.17 -3.29
C ALA A 224 -37.37 -7.96 -4.61
N LYS A 225 -36.45 -7.71 -5.56
CA LYS A 225 -36.35 -8.45 -6.83
C LYS A 225 -36.02 -9.92 -6.59
N LYS A 226 -35.10 -10.23 -5.67
CA LYS A 226 -34.72 -11.60 -5.33
C LYS A 226 -35.88 -12.40 -4.74
N ARG A 227 -36.84 -11.73 -4.10
CA ARG A 227 -38.04 -12.35 -3.49
C ARG A 227 -39.26 -12.33 -4.40
N ASP A 228 -39.11 -11.93 -5.67
CA ASP A 228 -40.20 -11.78 -6.65
C ASP A 228 -41.36 -10.90 -6.15
N LEU A 229 -41.05 -9.90 -5.32
CA LEU A 229 -42.03 -8.96 -4.75
C LEU A 229 -42.31 -7.75 -5.67
N LEU A 230 -41.56 -7.60 -6.75
CA LEU A 230 -41.71 -6.51 -7.70
C LEU A 230 -42.69 -6.87 -8.81
N LEU A 231 -43.64 -5.97 -9.10
CA LEU A 231 -44.53 -6.11 -10.24
C LEU A 231 -43.71 -6.09 -11.53
N ASN A 232 -43.71 -7.22 -12.23
CA ASN A 232 -43.03 -7.36 -13.52
C ASN A 232 -43.95 -6.77 -14.60
N ILE A 233 -44.00 -5.44 -14.70
CA ILE A 233 -44.78 -4.76 -15.74
C ILE A 233 -44.06 -5.00 -17.07
N SER A 234 -44.38 -6.10 -17.73
CA SER A 234 -44.14 -6.28 -19.14
C SER A 234 -44.85 -5.14 -19.86
N SER A 235 -44.11 -4.40 -20.68
CA SER A 235 -44.58 -3.25 -21.46
C SER A 235 -45.75 -3.57 -22.42
N LYS A 236 -46.23 -4.82 -22.48
CA LYS A 236 -47.46 -5.21 -23.17
C LYS A 236 -48.74 -4.92 -22.37
N GLU A 237 -48.71 -4.93 -21.04
CA GLU A 237 -49.94 -4.75 -20.23
C GLU A 237 -50.25 -3.26 -19.93
N ALA A 238 -49.25 -2.38 -19.99
CA ALA A 238 -49.43 -0.94 -19.78
C ALA A 238 -50.05 -0.19 -20.98
N MET A 239 -50.24 -0.85 -22.12
CA MET A 239 -50.83 -0.26 -23.35
C MET A 239 -52.31 -0.61 -23.57
N GLN A 240 -52.98 -1.23 -22.59
CA GLN A 240 -54.38 -1.67 -22.73
C GLN A 240 -55.42 -0.90 -21.89
N PHE A 241 -55.10 0.32 -21.45
CA PHE A 241 -56.09 1.25 -20.92
C PHE A 241 -56.00 2.61 -21.60
#